data_AF-C3KH65-F1
#
_entry.id   AF-C3KH65-F1
#
_cell.length_a   1.000
_cell.length_b   1.000
_cell.length_c   1.000
_cell.angle_alpha   90.00
_cell.angle_beta   90.00
_cell.angle_gamma   90.00
#
_symmetry.space_group_name_H-M   'P 1'
#
loop_
_entity.id
_entity.type
_entity.pdbx_description
1 polymer ?
#
loop_
_entity_poly.entity_id
_entity_poly.type
_entity_poly.pdbx_seq_one_letter_code
_entity_poly.pdbx_strand_id
1 'polypeptide(L)'
;MSDTIEEKVKNYRTAPFDARFPNTNQTRNCFQNYLDFHRCNKALSAKDQDVAPCDWYQRVYKSLCPMSWVARWDEQIENGSFPGKI
;
A
#
# COMPACT_ATOMS: atom_id res chain seq x y z
N MET A 1 -1.85 19.65 -3.19
CA MET A 1 -1.17 18.34 -3.34
C MET A 1 -2.06 17.20 -2.86
N SER A 2 -2.84 17.37 -1.78
CA SER A 2 -3.93 16.47 -1.37
C SER A 2 -4.99 16.31 -2.46
N ASP A 3 -5.45 17.42 -3.06
CA ASP A 3 -6.53 17.42 -4.08
C ASP A 3 -6.20 16.52 -5.28
N THR A 4 -4.92 16.47 -5.67
CA THR A 4 -4.45 15.63 -6.79
C THR A 4 -4.42 14.13 -6.47
N ILE A 5 -4.31 13.74 -5.19
CA ILE A 5 -4.36 12.34 -4.78
C ILE A 5 -5.82 11.89 -4.68
N GLU A 6 -6.68 12.71 -4.10
CA GLU A 6 -8.11 12.43 -3.98
C GLU A 6 -8.78 12.23 -5.35
N GLU A 7 -8.48 13.09 -6.34
CA GLU A 7 -8.96 12.91 -7.71
C GLU A 7 -8.45 11.61 -8.36
N LYS A 8 -7.19 11.25 -8.11
CA LYS A 8 -6.60 9.98 -8.61
C LYS A 8 -7.24 8.77 -7.96
N VAL A 9 -7.54 8.84 -6.66
CA VAL A 9 -8.23 7.80 -5.91
C VAL A 9 -9.67 7.65 -6.41
N LYS A 10 -10.36 8.77 -6.69
CA LYS A 10 -11.73 8.80 -7.22
C LYS A 10 -11.83 8.18 -8.62
N ASN A 11 -10.86 8.48 -9.48
CA ASN A 11 -10.80 7.95 -10.86
C ASN A 11 -10.01 6.64 -11.00
N TYR A 12 -9.65 6.00 -9.88
CA TYR A 12 -8.87 4.78 -9.87
C TYR A 12 -9.65 3.60 -10.49
N ARG A 13 -9.05 2.95 -11.49
CA ARG A 13 -9.59 1.72 -12.10
C ARG A 13 -8.77 0.48 -11.73
N THR A 14 -7.45 0.58 -11.87
CA THR A 14 -6.48 -0.48 -11.57
C THR A 14 -5.12 0.15 -11.27
N ALA A 15 -4.16 -0.64 -10.80
CA ALA A 15 -2.81 -0.17 -10.54
C ALA A 15 -2.17 0.31 -11.87
N PRO A 16 -1.68 1.56 -11.94
CA PRO A 16 -1.00 2.05 -13.13
C PRO A 16 0.38 1.39 -13.27
N PHE A 17 0.98 1.55 -14.45
CA PHE A 17 2.37 1.17 -14.66
C PHE A 17 3.30 1.93 -13.70
N ASP A 18 4.18 1.20 -13.03
CA ASP A 18 5.21 1.76 -12.14
C ASP A 18 6.60 1.51 -12.75
N ALA A 19 7.28 2.58 -13.15
CA ALA A 19 8.61 2.52 -13.75
C ALA A 19 9.69 1.94 -12.81
N ARG A 20 9.44 1.90 -11.49
CA ARG A 20 10.33 1.23 -10.51
C ARG A 20 10.29 -0.29 -10.63
N PHE A 21 9.20 -0.84 -11.19
CA PHE A 21 8.96 -2.27 -11.36
C PHE A 21 8.57 -2.59 -12.83
N PRO A 22 9.46 -2.37 -13.81
CA PRO A 22 9.10 -2.44 -15.23
C PRO A 22 9.02 -3.88 -15.77
N ASN A 23 9.56 -4.85 -15.03
CA ASN A 23 9.69 -6.24 -15.47
C ASN A 23 8.43 -7.07 -15.14
N THR A 24 8.31 -8.25 -15.77
CA THR A 24 7.19 -9.19 -15.52
C THR A 24 7.06 -9.61 -14.05
N ASN A 25 8.17 -9.66 -13.30
CA ASN A 25 8.12 -9.99 -11.87
C ASN A 25 7.62 -8.81 -11.03
N GLN A 26 6.34 -8.85 -10.64
CA GLN A 26 5.66 -7.80 -9.87
C GLN A 26 5.62 -8.06 -8.36
N THR A 27 6.31 -9.10 -7.87
CA THR A 27 6.32 -9.47 -6.43
C THR A 27 6.75 -8.29 -5.55
N ARG A 28 7.81 -7.58 -5.96
CA ARG A 28 8.34 -6.43 -5.21
C ARG A 28 7.41 -5.22 -5.26
N ASN A 29 6.66 -5.05 -6.34
CA ASN A 29 5.67 -3.97 -6.47
C ASN A 29 4.54 -4.15 -5.45
N CYS A 30 3.96 -5.35 -5.40
CA CYS A 30 2.97 -5.72 -4.40
C CYS A 30 3.50 -5.49 -2.96
N PHE A 31 4.65 -6.08 -2.63
CA PHE A 31 5.20 -6.01 -1.28
C PHE A 31 5.55 -4.57 -0.87
N GLN A 32 6.11 -3.75 -1.78
CA GLN A 32 6.45 -2.37 -1.48
C GLN A 32 5.21 -1.53 -1.20
N ASN A 33 4.13 -1.66 -1.98
CA ASN A 33 2.90 -0.90 -1.74
C ASN A 33 2.19 -1.33 -0.44
N TYR A 34 2.27 -2.61 -0.08
CA TYR A 34 1.78 -3.09 1.21
C TYR A 34 2.55 -2.41 2.37
N LEU A 35 3.88 -2.41 2.32
CA LEU A 35 4.70 -1.71 3.32
C LEU A 35 4.42 -0.21 3.37
N ASP A 36 4.31 0.44 2.20
CA ASP A 36 4.10 1.88 2.10
C ASP A 36 2.75 2.29 2.71
N PHE A 37 1.70 1.48 2.54
CA PHE A 37 0.41 1.70 3.20
C PHE A 37 0.55 1.71 4.74
N HIS A 38 1.14 0.67 5.32
CA HIS A 38 1.28 0.59 6.78
C HIS A 38 2.23 1.65 7.34
N ARG A 39 3.32 1.97 6.64
CA ARG A 39 4.25 3.06 7.02
C ARG A 39 3.58 4.42 6.95
N CYS A 40 2.83 4.68 5.88
CA CYS A 40 2.09 5.93 5.69
C CYS A 40 1.07 6.12 6.83
N ASN A 41 0.25 5.10 7.09
CA ASN A 41 -0.72 5.14 8.19
C ASN A 41 -0.03 5.37 9.52
N LYS A 42 1.01 4.60 9.84
CA LYS A 42 1.77 4.75 11.09
C LYS A 42 2.35 6.16 11.24
N ALA A 43 2.92 6.72 10.18
CA ALA A 43 3.54 8.04 10.21
C ALA A 43 2.52 9.19 10.34
N LEU A 44 1.35 9.07 9.70
CA LEU A 44 0.29 10.09 9.75
C LEU A 44 -0.53 9.99 11.04
N SER A 45 -0.90 8.77 11.47
CA SER A 45 -1.55 8.56 12.77
C SER A 45 -0.68 9.03 13.94
N ALA A 46 0.64 8.85 13.88
CA ALA A 46 1.55 9.34 14.92
C ALA A 46 1.65 10.88 14.97
N LYS A 47 1.19 11.58 13.93
CA LYS A 47 1.16 13.04 13.83
C LYS A 47 -0.26 13.61 13.93
N ASP A 48 -1.26 12.77 14.21
CA ASP A 48 -2.69 13.13 14.19
C ASP A 48 -3.11 13.83 12.88
N GLN A 49 -2.55 13.39 11.76
CA GLN A 49 -2.83 13.91 10.41
C GLN A 49 -3.79 13.00 9.65
N ASP A 50 -4.46 13.56 8.64
CA ASP A 50 -5.37 12.82 7.77
C ASP A 50 -4.63 11.69 7.02
N VAL A 51 -5.18 10.48 7.11
CA VAL A 51 -4.66 9.25 6.49
C VAL A 51 -5.18 9.02 5.07
N ALA A 52 -6.10 9.85 4.57
CA ALA A 52 -6.62 9.74 3.21
C ALA A 52 -5.55 9.63 2.11
N PRO A 53 -4.37 10.27 2.20
CA PRO A 53 -3.30 10.09 1.20
C PRO A 53 -2.77 8.64 1.11
N CYS A 54 -2.89 7.85 2.19
CA CYS A 54 -2.43 6.47 2.23
C CYS A 54 -3.36 5.51 1.48
N ASP A 55 -4.62 5.90 1.23
CA ASP A 55 -5.61 5.08 0.52
C ASP A 55 -5.17 4.72 -0.90
N TRP A 56 -4.34 5.54 -1.52
CA TRP A 56 -3.72 5.22 -2.81
C TRP A 56 -2.95 3.90 -2.74
N TYR A 57 -2.05 3.76 -1.75
CA TYR A 57 -1.28 2.53 -1.57
C TYR A 57 -2.20 1.35 -1.28
N GLN A 58 -3.28 1.58 -0.53
CA GLN A 58 -4.26 0.54 -0.25
C GLN A 58 -4.90 -0.04 -1.51
N ARG A 59 -5.34 0.82 -2.41
CA ARG A 59 -5.93 0.41 -3.70
C ARG A 59 -4.92 -0.32 -4.58
N VAL A 60 -3.67 0.16 -4.61
CA VAL A 60 -2.61 -0.45 -5.42
C VAL A 60 -2.24 -1.85 -4.92
N TYR A 61 -1.94 -2.04 -3.63
CA TYR A 61 -1.57 -3.38 -3.16
C TYR A 61 -2.74 -4.35 -3.24
N LYS A 62 -3.99 -3.92 -3.01
CA LYS A 62 -5.19 -4.77 -3.20
C LYS A 62 -5.39 -5.20 -4.65
N SER A 63 -4.94 -4.40 -5.61
CA SER A 63 -5.04 -4.73 -7.05
C SER A 63 -3.91 -5.65 -7.53
N LEU A 64 -2.74 -5.62 -6.89
CA LEU A 64 -1.55 -6.36 -7.32
C LEU A 64 -1.31 -7.65 -6.51
N CYS A 65 -1.61 -7.64 -5.21
CA CYS A 65 -1.25 -8.71 -4.31
C CYS A 65 -2.30 -9.84 -4.31
N PRO A 66 -1.87 -11.11 -4.31
CA PRO A 66 -2.76 -12.22 -4.00
C PRO A 66 -3.38 -12.05 -2.61
N MET A 67 -4.69 -12.27 -2.48
CA MET A 67 -5.40 -12.14 -1.20
C MET A 67 -4.81 -13.03 -0.09
N SER A 68 -4.30 -14.21 -0.45
CA SER A 68 -3.65 -15.12 0.49
C SER A 68 -2.34 -14.56 1.07
N TRP A 69 -1.62 -13.73 0.32
CA TRP A 69 -0.42 -13.07 0.82
C TRP A 69 -0.76 -11.96 1.80
N VAL A 70 -1.74 -11.14 1.43
CA VAL A 70 -2.23 -10.04 2.28
C VAL A 70 -2.74 -10.58 3.61
N ALA A 71 -3.64 -11.57 3.59
CA ALA A 71 -4.19 -12.17 4.81
C ALA A 71 -3.10 -12.74 5.73
N ARG A 72 -2.09 -13.41 5.16
CA ARG A 72 -0.96 -13.95 5.93
C ARG A 72 -0.10 -12.83 6.52
N TRP A 73 0.15 -11.76 5.77
CA TRP A 73 0.93 -10.63 6.29
C TRP A 73 0.16 -9.85 7.35
N ASP A 74 -1.15 -9.70 7.22
CA ASP A 74 -2.02 -9.07 8.21
C ASP A 74 -1.97 -9.87 9.53
N GLU A 75 -2.13 -11.19 9.48
CA GLU A 75 -1.97 -12.08 10.64
C GLU A 75 -0.58 -11.95 11.29
N GLN A 76 0.48 -11.86 10.48
CA GLN A 76 1.84 -11.67 10.98
C GLN A 76 2.03 -10.30 11.67
N ILE A 77 1.38 -9.25 11.19
CA ILE A 77 1.40 -7.92 11.82
C ILE A 77 0.68 -7.97 13.16
N GLU A 78 -0.52 -8.56 13.21
CA GLU A 78 -1.30 -8.72 14.45
C GLU A 78 -0.53 -9.53 15.51
N ASN A 79 0.16 -10.58 15.07
CA ASN A 79 1.00 -11.43 15.92
C ASN A 79 2.39 -10.83 16.24
N GLY A 80 2.73 -9.65 15.70
CA GLY A 80 4.05 -9.03 15.90
C GLY A 80 5.24 -9.82 15.32
N SER A 81 4.97 -10.73 14.39
CA SER A 81 5.97 -11.63 13.76
C SER A 81 6.31 -11.24 12.32
N PHE A 82 5.76 -10.12 11.82
CA PHE A 82 6.00 -9.66 10.46
C PHE A 82 7.47 -9.24 10.26
N PRO A 83 8.17 -9.77 9.24
CA PRO A 83 9.60 -9.52 9.05
C PRO A 83 9.92 -8.15 8.41
N GLY A 84 8.91 -7.47 7.83
CA GLY A 84 9.11 -6.18 7.19
C GLY A 84 9.11 -5.02 8.18
N LYS A 85 9.99 -4.04 7.96
CA LYS A 85 10.02 -2.82 8.79
C LYS A 85 8.85 -1.90 8.44
N ILE A 86 7.88 -1.79 9.35
CA ILE A 86 6.72 -0.89 9.30
C ILE A 86 6.94 0.31 10.22
#